data_AF-A0A1F8M5B0-F1
#
_entry.id   AF-A0A1F8M5B0-F1
#
_cell.length_a   1.000
_cell.length_b   1.000
_cell.length_c   1.000
_cell.angle_alpha   90.00
_cell.angle_beta   90.00
_cell.angle_gamma   90.00
#
_symmetry.space_group_name_H-M   'P 1'
#
loop_
_entity.id
_entity.type
_entity.pdbx_description
1 polymer ?
#
loop_
_entity_poly.entity_id
_entity_poly.type
_entity_poly.pdbx_seq_one_letter_code
_entity_poly.pdbx_strand_id
1 'polypeptide(L)'
;METGIVPYPSANYYFINYWSGENEEITVYVFGGYMKDDPSQGVVVKIIVDKENDIIEGTLYLTPVKDGGVRIVDMGHDNLILVTMNGVALAFNPIINQFFDFSEGNFLSPFDEGKLISLPYEENPPLDTLGTETPAPTYTPLPTYNPYP
;
A
#
# COMPACT_ATOMS: atom_id res chain seq x y z
N MET A 1 0.65 -23.10 -16.25
CA MET A 1 0.94 -21.67 -16.04
C MET A 1 0.71 -21.42 -14.58
N GLU A 2 1.77 -21.24 -13.80
CA GLU A 2 1.67 -20.97 -12.36
C GLU A 2 1.53 -19.47 -12.18
N THR A 3 0.34 -19.00 -11.79
CA THR A 3 0.13 -17.63 -11.32
C THR A 3 0.61 -17.58 -9.87
N GLY A 4 1.88 -17.24 -9.68
CA GLY A 4 2.42 -16.97 -8.34
C GLY A 4 1.84 -15.66 -7.83
N ILE A 5 0.87 -15.74 -6.92
CA ILE A 5 0.48 -14.63 -6.06
C ILE A 5 1.75 -14.22 -5.31
N VAL A 6 2.36 -13.10 -5.67
CA VAL A 6 3.47 -12.56 -4.89
C VAL A 6 2.84 -11.96 -3.64
N PRO A 7 3.09 -12.50 -2.43
CA PRO A 7 2.65 -11.84 -1.21
C PRO A 7 3.34 -10.48 -1.19
N TYR A 8 2.55 -9.42 -1.31
CA TYR A 8 3.04 -8.07 -1.17
C TYR A 8 3.69 -7.97 0.21
N PRO A 9 5.01 -7.67 0.35
CA PRO A 9 5.65 -7.65 1.65
C PRO A 9 5.21 -6.36 2.38
N SER A 10 4.00 -6.37 2.92
CA SER A 10 3.44 -5.33 3.79
C SER A 10 4.40 -4.96 4.92
N ALA A 11 5.27 -5.90 5.30
CA ALA A 11 6.38 -5.70 6.22
C ALA A 11 7.30 -4.51 5.87
N ASN A 12 7.40 -4.09 4.60
CA ASN A 12 8.31 -3.03 4.14
C ASN A 12 7.64 -1.64 4.09
N TYR A 13 6.36 -1.53 4.44
CA TYR A 13 5.59 -0.29 4.31
C TYR A 13 4.81 0.03 5.58
N TYR A 14 4.56 1.31 5.82
CA TYR A 14 3.57 1.76 6.81
C TYR A 14 2.40 2.40 6.06
N PHE A 15 1.21 1.89 6.32
CA PHE A 15 -0.03 2.43 5.75
C PHE A 15 -0.67 3.41 6.72
N ILE A 16 -1.13 4.53 6.17
CA ILE A 16 -1.78 5.62 6.92
C ILE A 16 -3.29 5.45 6.84
N ASN A 17 -3.82 5.21 5.64
CA ASN A 17 -5.22 4.94 5.41
C ASN A 17 -5.44 4.19 4.10
N TYR A 18 -6.70 3.88 3.79
CA TYR A 18 -7.09 3.29 2.53
C TYR A 18 -8.41 3.85 2.02
N TRP A 19 -8.61 3.70 0.72
CA TRP A 19 -9.90 3.83 0.04
C TRP A 19 -10.31 2.45 -0.49
N SER A 20 -11.60 2.19 -0.58
CA SER A 20 -12.12 0.98 -1.22
C SER A 20 -13.27 1.29 -2.16
N GLY A 21 -13.35 0.54 -3.25
CA GLY A 21 -14.49 0.52 -4.16
C GLY A 21 -14.82 -0.91 -4.55
N GLU A 22 -16.10 -1.24 -4.63
CA GLU A 22 -16.58 -2.59 -4.92
C GLU A 22 -17.58 -2.60 -6.08
N ASN A 23 -17.66 -3.73 -6.75
CA ASN A 23 -18.75 -4.07 -7.66
C ASN A 23 -19.22 -5.52 -7.39
N GLU A 24 -20.07 -6.07 -8.24
CA GLU A 24 -20.64 -7.42 -8.04
C GLU A 24 -19.59 -8.55 -8.06
N GLU A 25 -18.39 -8.31 -8.59
CA GLU A 25 -17.37 -9.34 -8.82
C GLU A 25 -16.12 -9.15 -7.98
N ILE A 26 -15.71 -7.91 -7.75
CA ILE A 26 -14.42 -7.57 -7.13
C ILE A 26 -14.54 -6.42 -6.13
N THR A 27 -13.63 -6.41 -5.16
CA THR A 27 -13.34 -5.27 -4.30
C THR A 27 -11.92 -4.77 -4.57
N VAL A 28 -11.77 -3.46 -4.76
CA VAL A 28 -10.49 -2.78 -4.94
C VAL A 28 -10.18 -2.01 -3.67
N TYR A 29 -9.03 -2.28 -3.07
CA TYR A 29 -8.46 -1.52 -1.97
C TYR A 29 -7.27 -0.70 -2.50
N VAL A 30 -7.18 0.55 -2.08
CA VAL A 30 -6.03 1.41 -2.37
C VAL A 30 -5.52 1.99 -1.06
N PHE A 31 -4.31 1.62 -0.66
CA PHE A 31 -3.66 2.07 0.57
C PHE A 31 -2.69 3.21 0.27
N GLY A 32 -2.73 4.28 1.08
CA GLY A 32 -1.73 5.33 1.10
C GLY A 32 -0.75 5.11 2.26
N GLY A 33 0.55 5.31 2.03
CA GLY A 33 1.56 5.11 3.05
C GLY A 33 2.96 5.63 2.68
N TYR A 34 3.98 5.04 3.31
CA TYR A 34 5.40 5.26 3.01
C TYR A 34 6.24 3.99 3.15
N MET A 35 7.44 4.00 2.56
CA MET A 35 8.44 2.94 2.75
C MET A 35 9.06 3.02 4.16
N LYS A 36 9.22 1.88 4.85
CA LYS A 36 9.85 1.85 6.18
C LYS A 36 11.32 2.30 6.13
N ASP A 37 12.04 1.86 5.11
CA ASP A 37 13.47 2.14 4.95
C ASP A 37 13.74 3.53 4.35
N ASP A 38 12.73 4.14 3.71
CA ASP A 38 12.79 5.50 3.18
C ASP A 38 11.47 6.24 3.44
N PRO A 39 11.25 6.80 4.66
CA PRO A 39 10.02 7.51 4.99
C PRO A 39 9.74 8.75 4.13
N SER A 40 10.74 9.24 3.38
CA SER A 40 10.55 10.32 2.41
C SER A 40 9.84 9.84 1.13
N GLN A 41 9.85 8.53 0.86
CA GLN A 41 9.19 7.94 -0.29
C GLN A 41 7.75 7.51 0.06
N GLY A 42 6.77 8.27 -0.43
CA GLY A 42 5.37 7.89 -0.38
C GLY A 42 5.08 6.67 -1.26
N VAL A 43 4.12 5.86 -0.83
CA VAL A 43 3.66 4.68 -1.58
C VAL A 43 2.15 4.63 -1.68
N VAL A 44 1.68 4.08 -2.80
CA VAL A 44 0.29 3.68 -3.01
C VAL A 44 0.26 2.20 -3.35
N VAL A 45 -0.57 1.42 -2.67
CA VAL A 45 -0.73 -0.01 -2.91
C VAL A 45 -2.15 -0.28 -3.33
N LYS A 46 -2.33 -0.88 -4.50
CA LYS A 46 -3.63 -1.31 -5.00
C LYS A 46 -3.74 -2.83 -4.84
N ILE A 47 -4.79 -3.29 -4.18
CA ILE A 47 -5.12 -4.70 -4.03
C ILE A 47 -6.51 -4.91 -4.64
N ILE A 48 -6.64 -5.89 -5.53
CA ILE A 48 -7.93 -6.35 -6.05
C ILE A 48 -8.19 -7.72 -5.45
N VAL A 49 -9.34 -7.88 -4.81
CA VAL A 49 -9.83 -9.16 -4.32
C VAL A 49 -11.12 -9.55 -5.02
N ASP A 50 -11.37 -10.86 -5.16
CA ASP A 50 -12.65 -11.36 -5.65
C ASP A 50 -13.71 -11.40 -4.53
N LYS A 51 -14.91 -11.87 -4.85
CA LYS A 51 -16.02 -12.07 -3.90
C LYS A 51 -15.71 -13.06 -2.77
N GLU A 52 -14.74 -13.94 -2.94
CA GLU A 52 -14.29 -14.92 -1.94
C GLU A 52 -13.20 -14.32 -1.03
N ASN A 53 -12.81 -13.06 -1.30
CA ASN A 53 -11.72 -12.31 -0.69
C ASN A 53 -10.32 -12.85 -1.05
N ASP A 54 -10.21 -13.60 -2.14
CA ASP A 54 -8.93 -14.02 -2.68
C ASP A 54 -8.27 -12.86 -3.42
N ILE A 55 -6.98 -12.63 -3.15
CA ILE A 55 -6.21 -11.58 -3.83
C ILE A 55 -5.98 -11.99 -5.28
N ILE A 56 -6.60 -11.24 -6.19
CA ILE A 56 -6.42 -11.36 -7.64
C ILE A 56 -5.15 -10.61 -8.07
N GLU A 57 -4.97 -9.39 -7.55
CA GLU A 57 -3.87 -8.50 -7.96
C GLU A 57 -3.38 -7.68 -6.76
N GLY A 58 -2.06 -7.46 -6.67
CA GLY A 58 -1.44 -6.55 -5.71
C GLY A 58 -0.32 -5.77 -6.39
N THR A 59 -0.46 -4.46 -6.52
CA THR A 59 0.48 -3.61 -7.25
C THR A 59 0.89 -2.39 -6.41
N LEU A 60 2.19 -2.09 -6.41
CA LEU A 60 2.78 -0.95 -5.71
C LEU A 60 3.18 0.15 -6.68
N TYR A 61 2.89 1.38 -6.27
CA TYR A 61 3.25 2.60 -6.96
C TYR A 61 4.01 3.51 -6.01
N LEU A 62 5.15 4.01 -6.46
CA LEU A 62 5.91 5.03 -5.75
C LEU A 62 5.39 6.40 -6.17
N THR A 63 5.23 7.30 -5.20
CA THR A 63 4.90 8.69 -5.51
C THR A 63 6.01 9.31 -6.37
N PRO A 64 5.67 10.14 -7.37
CA PRO A 64 6.64 10.76 -8.27
C PRO A 64 7.58 11.74 -7.54
N VAL A 65 7.13 12.24 -6.39
CA VAL A 65 7.90 13.10 -5.49
C VAL A 65 8.17 12.38 -4.17
N LYS A 66 9.40 12.50 -3.68
CA LYS A 66 9.81 12.04 -2.34
C LYS A 66 9.55 13.13 -1.31
N ASP A 67 8.30 13.26 -0.90
CA ASP A 67 7.83 14.32 0.00
C ASP A 67 7.14 13.78 1.26
N GLY A 68 7.55 12.59 1.68
CA GLY A 68 7.00 11.88 2.83
C GLY A 68 5.87 10.92 2.47
N GLY A 69 5.29 10.30 3.50
CA GLY A 69 4.14 9.43 3.34
C GLY A 69 2.93 10.13 2.77
N VAL A 70 2.10 9.38 2.05
CA VAL A 70 0.87 9.90 1.45
C VAL A 70 -0.36 9.34 2.13
N ARG A 71 -1.33 10.21 2.37
CA ARG A 71 -2.68 9.82 2.79
C ARG A 71 -3.68 10.17 1.71
N ILE A 72 -4.70 9.35 1.56
CA ILE A 72 -5.84 9.63 0.68
C ILE A 72 -6.79 10.57 1.43
N VAL A 73 -7.16 11.69 0.84
CA VAL A 73 -8.00 12.70 1.50
C VAL A 73 -9.37 12.86 0.87
N ASP A 74 -9.51 12.57 -0.42
CA ASP A 74 -10.77 12.69 -1.15
C ASP A 74 -10.75 11.87 -2.45
N MET A 75 -11.87 11.88 -3.18
CA MET A 75 -11.99 11.31 -4.52
C MET A 75 -12.72 12.30 -5.45
N GLY A 76 -12.15 12.58 -6.62
CA GLY A 76 -12.76 13.46 -7.63
C GLY A 76 -12.49 12.99 -9.06
N HIS A 77 -13.54 12.91 -9.89
CA HIS A 77 -13.47 12.51 -11.30
C HIS A 77 -12.59 11.26 -11.53
N ASP A 78 -12.87 10.18 -10.80
CA ASP A 78 -12.11 8.91 -10.84
C ASP A 78 -10.68 8.95 -10.29
N ASN A 79 -10.25 10.06 -9.70
CA ASN A 79 -8.94 10.18 -9.08
C ASN A 79 -9.05 10.21 -7.56
N LEU A 80 -8.20 9.45 -6.89
CA LEU A 80 -7.94 9.62 -5.47
C LEU A 80 -7.06 10.86 -5.30
N ILE A 81 -7.48 11.76 -4.43
CA ILE A 81 -6.72 12.92 -4.03
C ILE A 81 -5.85 12.51 -2.85
N LEU A 82 -4.54 12.67 -2.98
CA LEU A 82 -3.55 12.35 -1.96
C LEU A 82 -2.87 13.61 -1.48
N VAL A 83 -2.49 13.62 -0.21
CA VAL A 83 -1.66 14.67 0.39
C VAL A 83 -0.46 14.00 1.06
N THR A 84 0.73 14.50 0.74
CA THR A 84 1.98 14.08 1.36
C THR A 84 2.09 14.64 2.78
N MET A 85 2.99 14.10 3.60
CA MET A 85 3.22 14.61 4.97
C MET A 85 3.66 16.08 4.99
N ASN A 86 4.33 16.58 3.95
CA ASN A 86 4.74 17.99 3.86
C ASN A 86 3.73 18.87 3.12
N GLY A 87 2.58 18.33 2.69
CA GLY A 87 1.46 19.10 2.16
C GLY A 87 1.40 19.22 0.64
N VAL A 88 2.23 18.50 -0.11
CA VAL A 88 2.08 18.39 -1.57
C VAL A 88 0.86 17.54 -1.89
N ALA A 89 -0.01 18.07 -2.75
CA ALA A 89 -1.16 17.34 -3.25
C ALA A 89 -0.78 16.56 -4.51
N LEU A 90 -1.25 15.31 -4.62
CA LEU A 90 -1.12 14.45 -5.80
C LEU A 90 -2.49 13.84 -6.14
N ALA A 91 -2.71 13.47 -7.39
CA ALA A 91 -3.86 12.67 -7.79
C ALA A 91 -3.39 11.29 -8.25
N PHE A 92 -4.11 10.23 -7.91
CA PHE A 92 -3.87 8.87 -8.40
C PHE A 92 -5.14 8.29 -9.00
N ASN A 93 -5.06 7.85 -10.25
CA ASN A 93 -6.18 7.17 -10.90
C ASN A 93 -6.02 5.65 -10.75
N PRO A 94 -6.88 4.97 -9.98
CA PRO A 94 -6.79 3.53 -9.77
C PRO A 94 -7.27 2.69 -10.96
N ILE A 95 -7.89 3.29 -11.99
CA ILE A 95 -8.33 2.59 -13.21
C ILE A 95 -7.16 2.42 -14.17
N ILE A 96 -6.44 3.52 -14.43
CA ILE A 96 -5.27 3.54 -15.36
C ILE A 96 -3.92 3.43 -14.64
N ASN A 97 -3.93 3.37 -13.30
CA ASN A 97 -2.75 3.19 -12.45
C ASN A 97 -1.67 4.27 -12.62
N GLN A 98 -2.07 5.54 -12.68
CA GLN A 98 -1.18 6.67 -12.94
C GLN A 98 -1.34 7.80 -11.92
N PHE A 99 -0.23 8.49 -11.65
CA PHE A 99 -0.21 9.73 -10.88
C PHE A 99 -0.36 10.94 -11.79
N PHE A 100 -1.07 11.94 -11.27
CA PHE A 100 -1.23 13.26 -11.88
C PHE A 100 -0.84 14.32 -10.85
N ASP A 101 -0.27 15.40 -11.35
CA ASP A 101 0.03 16.59 -10.58
C ASP A 101 -1.16 17.58 -10.69
N PHE A 102 -1.33 18.45 -9.69
CA PHE A 102 -2.40 19.46 -9.70
C PHE A 102 -2.03 20.75 -10.45
N SER A 103 -0.79 20.91 -10.90
CA SER A 103 -0.38 22.05 -11.74
C SER A 103 -0.95 21.97 -13.16
N GLU A 104 -1.29 20.78 -13.65
CA GLU A 104 -1.81 20.57 -15.02
C GLU A 104 -3.35 20.63 -15.15
N GLY A 105 -4.12 20.86 -14.06
CA GLY A 105 -5.58 20.86 -14.16
C GLY A 105 -6.30 21.71 -13.10
N ASN A 106 -7.25 22.52 -13.55
CA ASN A 106 -8.25 23.20 -12.72
C ASN A 106 -9.16 22.17 -12.03
N PHE A 107 -8.67 21.52 -10.97
CA PHE A 107 -9.54 20.83 -10.02
C PHE A 107 -10.12 21.87 -9.08
N LEU A 108 -11.44 22.08 -9.17
CA LEU A 108 -12.18 22.77 -8.11
C LEU A 108 -11.83 22.07 -6.80
N SER A 109 -11.42 22.87 -5.82
CA SER A 109 -11.05 22.48 -4.46
C SER A 109 -11.71 21.16 -4.00
N PRO A 110 -10.94 20.10 -3.69
CA PRO A 110 -11.45 18.79 -3.22
C PRO A 110 -12.00 18.84 -1.78
N PHE A 111 -12.40 20.02 -1.31
CA PHE A 111 -12.93 20.22 0.03
C PHE A 111 -14.46 20.34 0.06
N ASP A 112 -15.14 20.27 -1.09
CA ASP A 112 -16.58 20.59 -1.15
C ASP A 112 -17.53 19.38 -1.06
N GLU A 113 -17.17 18.13 -1.39
CA GLU A 113 -18.19 17.04 -1.43
C GLU A 113 -17.79 15.63 -0.93
N GLY A 114 -16.62 15.44 -0.31
CA GLY A 114 -16.22 14.15 0.25
C GLY A 114 -16.51 14.02 1.74
N LYS A 115 -17.38 13.08 2.16
CA LYS A 115 -17.52 12.71 3.58
C LYS A 115 -16.19 12.10 4.08
N LEU A 116 -15.40 12.91 4.78
CA LEU A 116 -14.21 12.49 5.49
C LEU A 116 -14.56 11.37 6.49
N ILE A 117 -14.15 10.14 6.23
CA ILE A 117 -14.08 9.11 7.27
C ILE A 117 -12.66 9.15 7.84
N SER A 118 -12.46 10.02 8.82
CA SER A 118 -11.30 9.93 9.71
C SER A 118 -11.53 8.72 10.62
N LEU A 119 -10.89 7.59 10.32
CA LEU A 119 -10.78 6.53 11.32
C LEU A 119 -9.85 7.03 12.44
N PRO A 120 -10.10 6.68 13.72
CA PRO A 120 -9.06 6.82 14.73
C PRO A 120 -7.84 6.03 14.25
N TYR A 121 -6.65 6.62 14.41
CA TYR A 121 -5.40 5.92 14.20
C TYR A 121 -5.37 4.68 15.11
N GLU A 122 -5.65 3.51 14.56
CA GLU A 122 -5.31 2.24 15.19
C GLU A 122 -3.84 1.99 14.89
N GLU A 123 -3.02 1.98 15.93
CA GLU A 123 -1.58 1.77 15.86
C GLU A 123 -1.20 0.41 15.25
N ASN A 124 -2.18 -0.49 15.03
CA ASN A 124 -2.04 -1.73 14.28
C ASN A 124 -3.41 -2.14 13.68
N PRO A 125 -3.56 -2.31 12.35
CA PRO A 125 -4.71 -3.05 11.84
C PRO A 125 -4.65 -4.49 12.37
N PRO A 126 -5.79 -5.15 12.66
CA PRO A 126 -5.81 -6.50 13.18
C PRO A 126 -5.08 -7.45 12.23
N LEU A 127 -3.94 -7.95 12.70
CA LEU A 127 -3.14 -8.98 12.06
C LEU A 127 -3.65 -10.36 12.52
N ASP A 128 -4.85 -10.74 12.08
CA ASP A 128 -5.38 -12.10 12.24
C ASP A 128 -6.02 -12.44 10.88
N THR A 129 -5.52 -13.35 10.04
CA THR A 129 -4.94 -14.66 10.34
C THR A 129 -4.04 -15.13 9.19
N LEU A 130 -2.76 -15.43 9.44
CA LEU A 130 -1.99 -16.41 8.64
C LEU A 130 -0.80 -16.90 9.45
N GLY A 131 -1.11 -17.61 10.54
CA GLY A 131 -0.15 -18.45 11.22
C GLY A 131 0.18 -19.67 10.37
N THR A 132 1.27 -19.57 9.61
CA THR A 132 2.08 -20.76 9.32
C THR A 132 3.50 -20.41 9.74
N GLU A 133 3.86 -20.83 10.94
CA GLU A 133 5.24 -20.77 11.41
C GLU A 133 6.09 -21.57 10.42
N THR A 134 6.90 -20.87 9.63
CA THR A 134 8.01 -21.52 8.94
C THR A 134 9.07 -21.80 10.02
N PRO A 135 9.42 -23.06 10.30
CA PRO A 135 10.46 -23.35 11.28
C PRO A 135 11.77 -22.72 10.81
N ALA A 136 12.40 -21.95 11.70
CA ALA A 136 13.73 -21.39 11.46
C ALA A 136 14.73 -22.54 11.17
N PRO A 137 15.62 -22.40 10.17
CA PRO A 137 16.64 -23.41 9.92
C PRO A 137 17.59 -23.49 11.12
N THR A 138 17.62 -24.66 11.76
CA THR A 138 18.60 -24.97 12.80
C THR A 138 20.00 -24.95 12.19
N TYR A 139 20.85 -24.05 12.66
CA TYR A 139 22.27 -24.03 12.29
C TYR A 139 22.94 -25.32 12.81
N THR A 140 23.24 -26.25 11.89
CA THR A 140 24.11 -27.38 12.18
C THR A 140 25.55 -26.87 12.29
N PRO A 141 26.23 -26.97 13.44
CA PRO A 141 27.63 -26.60 13.54
C PRO A 141 28.49 -27.52 12.65
N LEU A 142 29.39 -26.92 11.87
CA LEU A 142 30.36 -27.66 11.05
C LEU A 142 31.31 -28.46 11.96
N PRO A 143 31.69 -29.69 11.58
CA PRO A 143 32.67 -30.46 12.33
C PRO A 143 34.01 -29.71 12.33
N THR A 144 34.57 -29.51 13.53
CA THR A 144 35.88 -28.90 13.71
C THR A 144 36.95 -29.88 13.24
N TYR A 145 37.58 -29.61 12.09
CA TYR A 145 38.71 -30.38 11.60
C TYR A 145 39.91 -30.16 12.53
N ASN A 146 40.34 -31.19 13.24
CA ASN A 146 41.54 -31.16 14.08
C ASN A 146 42.70 -31.75 13.27
N PRO A 147 43.65 -30.95 12.75
CA PRO A 147 44.83 -31.50 12.11
C PRO A 147 45.73 -32.07 13.20
N TYR A 148 46.11 -33.34 13.00
CA TYR A 148 46.99 -34.18 13.82
C TYR A 148 48.20 -33.46 14.46
N PRO A 149 48.74 -33.97 15.59
CA PRO A 149 50.15 -33.79 15.91
C PRO A 149 51.06 -34.62 15.00
#